data_AF-A0A968J425-F1
#
_entry.id   AF-A0A968J425-F1
#
_cell.length_a   1.000
_cell.length_b   1.000
_cell.length_c   1.000
_cell.angle_alpha   90.00
_cell.angle_beta   90.00
_cell.angle_gamma   90.00
#
_symmetry.space_group_name_H-M   'P 1'
#
loop_
_entity.id
_entity.type
_entity.pdbx_description
1 polymer ?
#
loop_
_entity_poly.entity_id
_entity_poly.type
_entity_poly.pdbx_seq_one_letter_code
_entity_poly.pdbx_strand_id
1 'polypeptide(L)'
;MSAQTKRYFLRARLSLHLLSDARGFTLIELLVVIVIVGILTAVAVPNFLEQVKRSRTTEAQSSLTAVTTASQVFRSDYNQYPSSYMAISPTGTDGAKYMDTKFTNLAPNYSNPAQLSAKVAAPQLINQGQSGRPLPMLLLRPPKPT
;
A
#
# COMPACT_ATOMS: atom_id res chain seq x y z
N MET A 1 -48.59 22.73 -51.48
CA MET A 1 -47.80 22.03 -50.44
C MET A 1 -46.39 21.76 -50.99
N SER A 2 -45.66 22.83 -51.31
CA SER A 2 -44.63 23.52 -50.52
C SER A 2 -43.35 22.68 -50.33
N ALA A 3 -42.30 23.09 -51.06
CA ALA A 3 -40.97 22.49 -51.16
C ALA A 3 -40.22 22.26 -49.83
N GLN A 4 -40.77 22.71 -48.71
CA GLN A 4 -40.29 22.53 -47.33
C GLN A 4 -40.16 21.05 -46.95
N THR A 5 -41.15 20.22 -47.31
CA THR A 5 -41.16 18.79 -46.95
C THR A 5 -40.06 18.01 -47.67
N LYS A 6 -39.78 18.36 -48.94
CA LYS A 6 -38.67 17.76 -49.71
C LYS A 6 -37.32 18.10 -49.09
N ARG A 7 -37.12 19.35 -48.62
CA ARG A 7 -35.88 19.78 -47.95
C ARG A 7 -35.63 19.08 -46.63
N TYR A 8 -36.69 18.79 -45.86
CA TYR A 8 -36.57 18.02 -44.62
C TYR A 8 -36.18 16.56 -44.90
N PHE A 9 -36.78 15.96 -45.93
CA PHE A 9 -36.45 14.59 -46.37
C PHE A 9 -35.02 14.48 -46.91
N LEU A 10 -34.54 15.50 -47.63
CA LEU A 10 -33.15 15.55 -48.12
C LEU A 10 -32.15 15.64 -46.97
N ARG A 11 -32.46 16.35 -45.88
CA ARG A 11 -31.58 16.44 -44.70
C ARG A 11 -31.54 15.15 -43.89
N ALA A 12 -32.68 14.46 -43.74
CA ALA A 12 -32.74 13.15 -43.07
C ALA A 12 -31.95 12.06 -43.81
N ARG A 13 -31.98 12.09 -45.15
CA ARG A 13 -31.21 11.15 -45.99
C ARG A 13 -29.71 11.48 -46.02
N LEU A 14 -29.36 12.77 -45.87
CA LEU A 14 -27.97 13.22 -45.79
C LEU A 14 -27.36 12.92 -44.41
N SER A 15 -28.11 13.09 -43.32
CA SER A 15 -27.63 12.80 -41.96
C SER A 15 -27.33 11.31 -41.76
N LEU A 16 -28.07 10.41 -42.40
CA LEU A 16 -27.82 8.96 -42.32
C LEU A 16 -26.49 8.53 -42.95
N HIS A 17 -26.03 9.24 -44.00
CA HIS A 17 -24.73 9.01 -44.64
C HIS A 17 -23.55 9.63 -43.88
N LEU A 18 -23.79 10.62 -43.01
CA LEU A 18 -22.75 11.25 -42.18
C LEU A 18 -22.47 10.48 -40.88
N LEU A 19 -23.33 9.52 -40.49
CA LEU A 19 -23.16 8.71 -39.29
C LEU A 19 -22.39 7.39 -39.52
N SER A 20 -22.01 7.07 -40.75
CA SER A 20 -21.39 5.78 -41.12
C SER A 20 -19.91 5.91 -41.49
N ASP A 21 -19.14 6.64 -40.69
CA ASP A 21 -17.67 6.64 -40.77
C ASP A 21 -17.07 5.72 -39.68
N ALA A 22 -17.68 4.55 -39.49
CA ALA A 22 -17.19 3.50 -38.60
C ALA A 22 -16.03 2.77 -39.28
N ARG A 23 -14.85 3.39 -39.29
CA ARG A 23 -13.60 2.76 -39.70
C ARG A 23 -13.27 1.67 -38.69
N GLY A 24 -13.41 0.41 -39.10
CA GLY A 24 -13.04 -0.75 -38.28
C GLY A 24 -11.53 -0.87 -38.13
N PHE A 25 -11.08 -1.30 -36.95
CA PHE A 25 -9.67 -1.62 -36.67
C PHE A 25 -9.25 -2.80 -37.55
N THR A 26 -8.11 -2.67 -38.24
CA THR A 26 -7.59 -3.75 -39.08
C THR A 26 -6.83 -4.78 -38.22
N LEU A 27 -6.84 -6.04 -38.64
CA LEU A 27 -6.05 -7.09 -37.97
C LEU A 27 -4.54 -6.81 -38.07
N ILE A 28 -4.10 -6.15 -39.14
CA ILE A 28 -2.70 -5.78 -39.34
C ILE A 28 -2.27 -4.65 -38.39
N GLU A 29 -3.15 -3.70 -38.08
CA GLU A 29 -2.91 -2.68 -37.06
C GLU A 29 -2.73 -3.32 -35.68
N LEU A 30 -3.51 -4.35 -35.34
CA LEU A 30 -3.32 -5.06 -34.08
C LEU A 30 -2.04 -5.90 -34.08
N LEU A 31 -1.72 -6.51 -35.21
CA LEU A 31 -0.55 -7.39 -35.36
C LEU A 31 0.75 -6.65 -35.12
N VAL A 32 0.93 -5.47 -35.72
CA VAL A 32 2.16 -4.70 -35.50
C VAL A 32 2.29 -4.21 -34.05
N VAL A 33 1.17 -3.87 -33.40
CA VAL A 33 1.15 -3.41 -32.00
C VAL A 33 1.60 -4.51 -31.05
N ILE A 34 1.06 -5.73 -31.18
CA ILE A 34 1.46 -6.83 -30.29
C ILE A 34 2.92 -7.24 -30.52
N VAL A 35 3.43 -7.11 -31.74
CA VAL A 35 4.85 -7.37 -32.06
C VAL A 35 5.74 -6.35 -31.35
N ILE A 36 5.41 -5.06 -31.43
CA ILE A 36 6.19 -4.01 -30.76
C ILE A 36 6.13 -4.19 -29.23
N VAL A 37 4.93 -4.41 -28.66
CA VAL A 37 4.78 -4.66 -27.21
C VAL A 37 5.54 -5.91 -26.79
N GLY A 38 5.54 -6.97 -27.61
CA GLY A 38 6.30 -8.20 -27.37
C GLY A 38 7.81 -7.95 -27.29
N ILE A 39 8.37 -7.17 -28.21
CA ILE A 39 9.79 -6.81 -28.21
C ILE A 39 10.15 -5.99 -26.96
N LEU A 40 9.33 -4.99 -26.61
CA LEU A 40 9.55 -4.18 -25.43
C LEU A 40 9.47 -5.01 -24.13
N THR A 41 8.48 -5.88 -24.02
CA THR A 41 8.30 -6.74 -22.83
C THR A 41 9.39 -7.79 -22.68
N ALA A 42 9.88 -8.37 -23.77
CA ALA A 42 10.98 -9.33 -23.74
C ALA A 42 12.25 -8.76 -23.08
N VAL A 43 12.54 -7.47 -23.27
CA VAL A 43 13.69 -6.80 -22.65
C VAL A 43 13.33 -6.20 -21.28
N ALA A 44 12.13 -5.63 -21.14
CA ALA A 44 11.74 -4.91 -19.92
C ALA A 44 11.49 -5.83 -18.72
N VAL A 45 10.86 -6.99 -18.92
CA VAL A 45 10.47 -7.90 -17.83
C VAL A 45 11.68 -8.46 -17.05
N PRO A 46 12.72 -9.06 -17.68
CA PRO A 46 13.85 -9.59 -16.92
C PRO A 46 14.59 -8.50 -16.13
N ASN A 47 14.76 -7.32 -16.73
CA ASN A 47 15.37 -6.17 -16.07
C ASN A 47 14.54 -5.70 -14.87
N PHE A 48 13.21 -5.59 -15.03
CA PHE A 48 12.31 -5.25 -13.93
C PHE A 48 12.39 -6.25 -12.77
N LEU A 49 12.43 -7.55 -13.06
CA LEU A 49 12.56 -8.59 -12.02
C LEU A 49 13.89 -8.48 -11.27
N GLU A 50 14.99 -8.17 -11.97
CA GLU A 50 16.29 -7.93 -11.35
C GLU A 50 16.28 -6.67 -10.47
N GLN A 51 15.66 -5.58 -10.94
CA GLN A 51 15.48 -4.35 -10.14
C GLN A 51 14.68 -4.62 -8.87
N VAL A 52 13.61 -5.43 -8.95
CA VAL A 52 12.85 -5.85 -7.76
C VAL A 52 13.75 -6.62 -6.80
N LYS A 53 14.54 -7.60 -7.28
CA LYS A 53 15.47 -8.34 -6.42
C LYS A 53 16.50 -7.42 -5.75
N ARG A 54 17.05 -6.45 -6.47
CA ARG A 54 18.01 -5.47 -5.93
C ARG A 54 17.38 -4.51 -4.92
N SER A 55 16.14 -4.09 -5.18
CA SER A 55 15.37 -3.26 -4.23
C SER A 55 15.18 -4.00 -2.90
N ARG A 56 14.83 -5.28 -2.99
CA ARG A 56 14.66 -6.17 -1.83
C ARG A 56 15.95 -6.35 -1.02
N THR A 57 17.10 -6.52 -1.66
CA THR A 57 18.39 -6.59 -0.94
C THR A 57 18.77 -5.27 -0.30
N THR A 58 18.46 -4.14 -0.97
CA THR A 58 18.69 -2.79 -0.44
C THR A 58 17.82 -2.51 0.79
N GLU A 59 16.56 -2.94 0.77
CA GLU A 59 15.63 -2.83 1.90
C GLU A 59 16.14 -3.62 3.12
N ALA A 60 16.63 -4.85 2.90
CA ALA A 60 17.22 -5.65 3.96
C ALA A 60 18.49 -5.00 4.55
N GLN A 61 19.38 -4.47 3.71
CA GLN A 61 20.57 -3.77 4.15
C GLN A 61 20.24 -2.49 4.95
N SER A 62 19.26 -1.72 4.50
CA SER A 62 18.75 -0.54 5.21
C SER A 62 18.20 -0.91 6.59
N SER A 63 17.43 -2.00 6.66
CA SER A 63 16.87 -2.51 7.91
C SER A 63 17.96 -2.94 8.90
N LEU A 64 18.98 -3.67 8.43
CA LEU A 64 20.13 -4.06 9.27
C LEU A 64 20.93 -2.86 9.77
N THR A 65 21.09 -1.85 8.91
CA THR A 65 21.78 -0.60 9.28
C THR A 65 21.01 0.14 10.37
N ALA A 66 19.69 0.24 10.26
CA ALA A 66 18.84 0.84 11.28
C ALA A 66 18.98 0.11 12.63
N VAL A 67 18.95 -1.23 12.63
CA VAL A 67 19.14 -2.04 13.86
C VAL A 67 20.52 -1.81 14.48
N THR A 68 21.56 -1.73 13.65
CA THR A 68 22.93 -1.51 14.10
C THR A 68 23.06 -0.14 14.77
N THR A 69 22.57 0.91 14.12
CA THR A 69 22.55 2.27 14.66
C THR A 69 21.76 2.32 15.97
N ALA A 70 20.57 1.73 16.01
CA ALA A 70 19.75 1.68 17.22
C ALA A 70 20.44 0.95 18.38
N SER A 71 21.12 -0.16 18.09
CA SER A 71 21.90 -0.91 19.08
C SER A 71 23.09 -0.11 19.61
N GLN A 72 23.73 0.71 18.77
CA GLN A 72 24.80 1.61 19.19
C GLN A 72 24.27 2.73 20.09
N VAL A 73 23.14 3.34 19.75
CA VAL A 73 22.50 4.36 20.60
C VAL A 73 22.06 3.76 21.93
N PHE A 74 21.44 2.59 21.93
CA PHE A 74 21.06 1.87 23.15
C PHE A 74 22.28 1.59 24.04
N ARG A 75 23.41 1.18 23.44
CA ARG A 75 24.66 0.97 24.17
C ARG A 75 25.19 2.25 24.79
N SER A 76 25.05 3.40 24.14
CA SER A 76 25.46 4.69 24.71
C SER A 76 24.65 5.05 25.96
N ASP A 77 23.38 4.63 26.04
CA ASP A 77 22.51 4.93 27.19
C ASP A 77 22.70 3.94 28.35
N TYR A 78 22.85 2.64 28.06
CA TYR A 78 22.87 1.58 29.09
C TYR A 78 24.23 0.89 29.26
N ASN A 79 25.26 1.33 28.55
CA ASN A 79 26.60 0.71 28.51
C ASN A 79 26.63 -0.78 28.09
N GLN A 80 25.53 -1.29 27.53
CA GLN A 80 25.40 -2.68 27.10
C GLN A 80 24.61 -2.75 25.79
N TYR A 81 24.88 -3.76 24.97
CA TYR A 81 24.07 -4.01 23.79
C TYR A 81 22.68 -4.58 24.16
N PRO A 82 21.65 -4.32 23.35
CA PRO A 82 20.31 -4.86 23.62
C PRO A 82 20.32 -6.38 23.58
N SER A 83 19.72 -7.03 24.59
CA SER A 83 19.60 -8.49 24.67
C SER A 83 18.52 -9.08 23.76
N SER A 84 17.65 -8.23 23.20
CA SER A 84 16.61 -8.62 22.26
C SER A 84 16.22 -7.46 21.36
N TYR A 85 15.64 -7.75 20.20
CA TYR A 85 15.11 -6.73 19.29
C TYR A 85 14.02 -5.86 19.94
N MET A 86 13.25 -6.41 20.89
CA MET A 86 12.19 -5.66 21.59
C MET A 86 12.69 -4.47 22.40
N ALA A 87 13.95 -4.46 22.82
CA ALA A 87 14.54 -3.33 23.53
C ALA A 87 14.75 -2.08 22.63
N ILE A 88 14.84 -2.27 21.31
CA ILE A 88 15.11 -1.22 20.33
C ILE A 88 13.99 -1.06 19.30
N SER A 89 13.05 -2.00 19.23
CA SER A 89 11.92 -1.98 18.30
C SER A 89 10.96 -0.82 18.60
N PRO A 90 10.42 -0.11 17.59
CA PRO A 90 9.46 0.99 17.80
C PRO A 90 8.18 0.57 18.53
N THR A 91 7.87 -0.74 18.62
CA THR A 91 6.73 -1.28 19.36
C THR A 91 7.08 -1.72 20.79
N GLY A 92 8.36 -1.67 21.16
CA GLY A 92 8.82 -1.91 22.53
C GLY A 92 8.54 -0.71 23.44
N THR A 93 8.58 -0.95 24.75
CA THR A 93 8.21 0.04 25.79
C THR A 93 8.95 1.38 25.65
N ASP A 94 10.23 1.33 25.24
CA ASP A 94 11.07 2.52 25.01
C ASP A 94 11.67 2.58 23.59
N GLY A 95 11.35 1.62 22.73
CA GLY A 95 12.10 1.44 21.48
C GLY A 95 11.79 2.47 20.39
N ALA A 96 10.70 3.23 20.53
CA ALA A 96 10.44 4.42 19.72
C ALA A 96 11.52 5.52 19.86
N LYS A 97 12.35 5.44 20.92
CA LYS A 97 13.53 6.30 21.08
C LYS A 97 14.68 5.95 20.13
N TYR A 98 14.80 4.67 19.75
CA TYR A 98 15.96 4.14 19.04
C TYR A 98 15.69 3.86 17.55
N MET A 99 14.45 3.51 17.19
CA MET A 99 14.07 3.15 15.83
C MET A 99 12.77 3.82 15.39
N ASP A 100 12.70 4.14 14.10
CA ASP A 100 11.48 4.61 13.46
C ASP A 100 10.46 3.48 13.29
N THR A 101 9.18 3.83 13.35
CA THR A 101 7.99 2.98 13.19
C THR A 101 7.96 2.15 11.90
N LYS A 102 8.78 2.50 10.90
CA LYS A 102 8.95 1.73 9.66
C LYS A 102 9.64 0.38 9.88
N PHE A 103 10.45 0.24 10.92
CA PHE A 103 11.20 -0.98 11.23
C PHE A 103 10.49 -1.78 12.30
N THR A 104 9.33 -2.36 11.97
CA THR A 104 8.64 -3.29 12.87
C THR A 104 9.23 -4.70 12.72
N ASN A 105 8.73 -5.67 13.53
CA ASN A 105 9.12 -7.09 13.46
C ASN A 105 8.82 -7.78 12.11
N LEU A 106 8.28 -7.03 11.14
CA LEU A 106 7.90 -7.49 9.83
C LEU A 106 8.52 -6.55 8.80
N ALA A 107 9.19 -7.11 7.80
CA ALA A 107 9.52 -6.31 6.63
C ALA A 107 8.20 -5.91 5.93
N PRO A 108 7.99 -4.63 5.59
CA PRO A 108 6.72 -4.11 5.07
C PRO A 108 6.14 -4.89 3.89
N ASN A 109 7.00 -5.53 3.08
CA ASN A 109 6.63 -6.30 1.90
C ASN A 109 6.76 -7.83 2.07
N TYR A 110 7.16 -8.30 3.24
CA TYR A 110 7.33 -9.72 3.56
C TYR A 110 6.57 -10.03 4.84
N SER A 111 5.26 -10.10 4.69
CA SER A 111 4.44 -10.58 5.77
C SER A 111 4.70 -12.08 5.96
N ASN A 112 5.00 -12.47 7.19
CA ASN A 112 4.94 -13.86 7.61
C ASN A 112 3.53 -14.39 7.27
N PRO A 113 3.38 -15.53 6.57
CA PRO A 113 2.06 -16.08 6.27
C PRO A 113 1.17 -16.25 7.52
N ALA A 114 1.77 -16.49 8.70
CA ALA A 114 1.05 -16.53 9.97
C ALA A 114 0.43 -15.17 10.38
N GLN A 115 1.01 -14.04 9.95
CA GLN A 115 0.55 -12.68 10.30
C GLN A 115 -0.44 -12.11 9.27
N LEU A 116 -0.46 -12.64 8.04
CA LEU A 116 -1.55 -12.38 7.08
C LEU A 116 -2.88 -12.94 7.58
N SER A 117 -2.86 -14.15 8.16
CA SER A 117 -4.05 -14.76 8.76
C SER A 117 -4.59 -13.96 9.96
N ALA A 118 -3.71 -13.40 10.80
CA ALA A 118 -4.12 -12.54 11.92
C ALA A 118 -4.71 -11.19 11.44
N LYS A 119 -4.18 -10.64 10.33
CA LYS A 119 -4.67 -9.39 9.73
C LYS A 119 -6.02 -9.54 9.02
N VAL A 120 -6.33 -10.75 8.52
CA VAL A 120 -7.60 -11.07 7.85
C VAL A 120 -8.66 -11.58 8.85
N ALA A 121 -8.25 -12.25 9.93
CA ALA A 121 -9.16 -12.77 10.95
C ALA A 121 -9.63 -11.73 11.98
N ALA A 122 -8.87 -10.65 12.20
CA ALA A 122 -9.29 -9.56 13.08
C ALA A 122 -9.98 -8.45 12.26
N PRO A 123 -11.29 -8.18 12.45
CA PRO A 123 -11.83 -6.90 12.02
C PRO A 123 -11.00 -5.83 12.73
N GLN A 124 -10.25 -5.06 11.94
CA GLN A 124 -9.48 -3.92 12.43
C GLN A 124 -10.49 -3.00 13.09
N LEU A 125 -10.49 -2.95 14.43
CA LEU A 125 -11.13 -1.85 15.11
C LEU A 125 -10.35 -0.62 14.66
N ILE A 126 -10.94 0.07 13.68
CA ILE A 126 -10.79 1.50 13.45
C ILE A 126 -10.42 2.12 14.79
N ASN A 127 -9.25 2.74 14.82
CA ASN A 127 -8.67 3.47 15.93
C ASN A 127 -9.69 4.51 16.43
N GLN A 128 -10.64 4.04 17.26
CA GLN A 128 -11.65 4.82 17.92
C GLN A 128 -11.05 5.27 19.22
N GLY A 129 -10.77 6.56 19.28
CA GLY A 129 -10.92 7.32 20.50
C GLY A 129 -9.83 7.08 21.53
N GLN A 130 -9.07 8.15 21.76
CA GLN A 130 -8.77 8.64 23.10
C GLN A 130 -9.69 8.02 24.19
N SER A 131 -9.21 6.96 24.84
CA SER A 131 -9.86 6.41 26.03
C SER A 131 -8.84 6.22 27.16
N GLY A 132 -7.88 7.15 27.21
CA GLY A 132 -7.18 7.54 28.42
C GLY A 132 -7.95 8.57 29.25
N ARG A 133 -9.29 8.65 29.13
CA ARG A 133 -10.08 9.34 30.15
C ARG A 133 -10.28 8.35 31.29
N PRO A 134 -9.66 8.54 32.46
CA PRO A 134 -9.88 7.64 33.59
C PRO A 134 -11.37 7.63 33.92
N LEU A 135 -11.94 6.44 34.07
CA LEU A 135 -13.29 6.29 34.60
C LEU A 135 -13.32 6.98 35.97
N PRO A 136 -14.29 7.89 36.25
CA PRO A 136 -14.43 8.43 37.57
C PRO A 136 -14.74 7.27 38.53
N MET A 137 -13.79 7.00 39.41
CA MET A 137 -13.89 5.99 40.46
C MET A 137 -15.04 6.40 41.40
N LEU A 138 -16.18 5.72 41.32
CA LEU A 138 -17.30 5.93 42.22
C LEU A 138 -16.83 5.59 43.65
N LEU A 139 -16.70 6.62 44.48
CA LEU A 139 -16.37 6.50 45.89
C LEU A 139 -17.45 5.67 46.60
N LEU A 140 -17.18 4.38 46.87
CA LEU A 140 -18.04 3.55 47.71
C LEU A 140 -17.93 4.08 49.16
N ARG A 141 -18.95 4.82 49.59
CA ARG A 141 -19.08 5.32 50.97
C ARG A 141 -19.11 4.12 51.93
N PRO A 142 -18.23 4.05 52.96
CA PRO A 142 -18.26 2.94 53.91
C PRO A 142 -19.56 2.96 54.73
N PRO A 143 -20.11 1.78 55.09
CA PRO A 143 -21.31 1.70 55.92
C PRO A 143 -21.03 2.24 57.33
N LYS A 144 -21.96 3.04 57.84
CA LYS A 144 -21.90 3.65 59.17
C LYS A 144 -22.01 2.55 60.24
N PRO A 145 -21.19 2.58 61.32
CA PRO A 145 -21.33 1.64 62.41
C PRO A 145 -22.60 1.95 63.22
N THR A 146 -23.37 0.90 63.53
CA THR A 146 -24.29 0.85 64.68
C THR A 146 -23.53 0.35 65.90
#